data_AF-A0A0Q7U0E5-F1
#
_entry.id   AF-A0A0Q7U0E5-F1
#
_cell.length_a   1.000
_cell.length_b   1.000
_cell.length_c   1.000
_cell.angle_alpha   90.00
_cell.angle_beta   90.00
_cell.angle_gamma   90.00
#
_symmetry.space_group_name_H-M   'P 1'
#
loop_
_entity.id
_entity.type
_entity.pdbx_description
1 polymer ?
#
loop_
_entity_poly.entity_id
_entity_poly.type
_entity_poly.pdbx_seq_one_letter_code
_entity_poly.pdbx_strand_id
1 'polypeptide(L)'
;MAKKTKAEKAAGSAVAAAADAAKGAKKLSRTLPKKDAKKLRSVVEEAAAAADVSKKKVARKPRKVEKAATAALAALVKATGKVEARLAARRAAEKAAEKKAAAKLVEKARRRAEAREARPVHEEPPAVEVSSAAAAEATAAPEVPEVPVEEAPPADVEDLATIGAPAPAVANEPAPRRRAPKAAVAPFDASDLSSLTVAELRAKARAEQRTGYSRLTKAQLVELLS
;
A
#
# COMPACT_ATOMS: atom_id res chain seq x y z
N MET A 1 -23.12 30.87 -27.75
CA MET A 1 -22.31 29.66 -27.45
C MET A 1 -22.96 28.44 -28.07
N ALA A 2 -22.29 27.73 -28.97
CA ALA A 2 -22.82 26.45 -29.47
C ALA A 2 -22.80 25.38 -28.37
N LYS A 3 -23.88 24.61 -28.23
CA LYS A 3 -23.98 23.51 -27.26
C LYS A 3 -23.07 22.36 -27.75
N LYS A 4 -22.20 21.82 -26.87
CA LYS A 4 -21.36 20.66 -27.18
C LYS A 4 -22.22 19.49 -27.69
N THR A 5 -21.79 18.84 -28.78
CA THR A 5 -22.52 17.72 -29.37
C THR A 5 -22.54 16.50 -28.43
N LYS A 6 -23.48 15.56 -28.64
CA LYS A 6 -23.53 14.31 -27.84
C LYS A 6 -22.21 13.53 -27.93
N ALA A 7 -21.58 13.50 -29.10
CA ALA A 7 -20.30 12.84 -29.33
C ALA A 7 -19.13 13.54 -28.62
N GLU A 8 -19.09 14.88 -28.60
CA GLU A 8 -18.08 15.63 -27.83
C GLU A 8 -18.21 15.41 -26.33
N LYS A 9 -19.44 15.32 -25.81
CA LYS A 9 -19.70 15.00 -24.40
C LYS A 9 -19.24 13.58 -24.06
N ALA A 10 -19.56 12.60 -24.91
CA ALA A 10 -19.12 11.21 -24.75
C ALA A 10 -17.59 11.08 -24.79
N ALA A 11 -16.94 11.68 -25.79
CA ALA A 11 -15.48 11.71 -25.90
C ALA A 11 -14.81 12.40 -24.70
N GLY A 12 -15.37 13.52 -24.22
CA GLY A 12 -14.88 14.20 -23.02
C GLY A 12 -15.03 13.36 -21.75
N SER A 13 -16.14 12.65 -21.59
CA SER A 13 -16.38 11.71 -20.48
C SER A 13 -15.39 10.53 -20.51
N ALA A 14 -15.20 9.92 -21.69
CA ALA A 14 -14.26 8.81 -21.87
C ALA A 14 -12.82 9.23 -21.57
N VAL A 15 -12.40 10.43 -22.00
CA VAL A 15 -11.08 11.01 -21.69
C VAL A 15 -10.92 11.26 -20.18
N ALA A 16 -11.93 11.81 -19.51
CA ALA A 16 -11.88 12.02 -18.06
C ALA A 16 -11.77 10.70 -17.29
N ALA A 17 -12.61 9.71 -17.63
CA ALA A 17 -12.55 8.37 -17.06
C ALA A 17 -11.19 7.69 -17.28
N ALA A 18 -10.61 7.82 -18.48
CA ALA A 18 -9.25 7.33 -18.78
C ALA A 18 -8.19 8.02 -17.91
N ALA A 19 -8.26 9.34 -17.74
CA ALA A 19 -7.35 10.09 -16.89
C ALA A 19 -7.41 9.64 -15.42
N ASP A 20 -8.61 9.45 -14.87
CA ASP A 20 -8.79 9.09 -13.47
C ASP A 20 -8.44 7.62 -13.19
N ALA A 21 -8.76 6.71 -14.12
CA ALA A 21 -8.29 5.34 -14.09
C ALA A 21 -6.76 5.25 -14.18
N ALA A 22 -6.13 6.04 -15.05
CA ALA A 22 -4.67 6.14 -15.14
C ALA A 22 -4.04 6.66 -13.84
N LYS A 23 -4.61 7.70 -13.20
CA LYS A 23 -4.16 8.17 -11.88
C LYS A 23 -4.29 7.08 -10.81
N GLY A 24 -5.42 6.36 -10.78
CA GLY A 24 -5.68 5.26 -9.85
C GLY A 24 -4.66 4.14 -10.00
N ALA A 25 -4.49 3.62 -11.22
CA ALA A 25 -3.50 2.59 -11.51
C ALA A 25 -2.05 3.08 -11.34
N LYS A 26 -1.74 4.36 -11.57
CA LYS A 26 -0.42 4.94 -11.24
C LYS A 26 -0.14 4.84 -9.74
N LYS A 27 -1.10 5.18 -8.88
CA LYS A 27 -1.00 5.02 -7.41
C LYS A 27 -0.83 3.55 -7.04
N LEU A 28 -1.66 2.66 -7.60
CA LEU A 28 -1.59 1.21 -7.38
C LEU A 28 -0.20 0.64 -7.78
N SER A 29 0.41 1.13 -8.86
CA SER A 29 1.77 0.74 -9.29
C SER A 29 2.90 1.10 -8.31
N ARG A 30 2.62 1.86 -7.25
CA ARG A 30 3.61 2.21 -6.21
C ARG A 30 3.63 1.20 -5.07
N THR A 31 2.55 0.45 -4.86
CA THR A 31 2.44 -0.57 -3.79
C THR A 31 2.61 -2.01 -4.31
N LEU A 32 2.70 -2.21 -5.63
CA LEU A 32 2.92 -3.50 -6.26
C LEU A 32 4.39 -3.94 -6.28
N PRO A 33 4.67 -5.27 -6.31
CA PRO A 33 6.01 -5.79 -6.59
C PRO A 33 6.59 -5.25 -7.90
N LYS A 34 7.91 -4.97 -7.94
CA LYS A 34 8.63 -4.33 -9.07
C LYS A 34 8.27 -4.90 -10.46
N LYS A 35 8.09 -6.23 -10.57
CA LYS A 35 7.75 -6.93 -11.84
C LYS A 35 6.34 -6.60 -12.35
N ASP A 36 5.34 -6.53 -11.48
CA ASP A 36 3.96 -6.24 -11.87
C ASP A 36 3.70 -4.72 -11.91
N ALA A 37 4.37 -3.94 -11.04
CA ALA A 37 4.42 -2.48 -11.10
C ALA A 37 4.90 -1.98 -12.47
N LYS A 38 5.99 -2.53 -13.03
CA LYS A 38 6.51 -2.15 -14.36
C LYS A 38 5.47 -2.38 -15.47
N LYS A 39 4.74 -3.51 -15.42
CA LYS A 39 3.70 -3.86 -16.40
C LYS A 39 2.45 -2.98 -16.30
N LEU A 40 2.09 -2.55 -15.10
CA LEU A 40 0.99 -1.62 -14.91
C LEU A 40 1.36 -0.21 -15.40
N ARG A 41 2.61 0.23 -15.17
CA ARG A 41 3.06 1.58 -15.56
C ARG A 41 3.04 1.81 -17.07
N SER A 42 3.48 0.86 -17.90
CA SER A 42 3.44 1.03 -19.36
C SER A 42 2.01 1.24 -19.89
N VAL A 43 1.04 0.47 -19.38
CA VAL A 43 -0.38 0.62 -19.76
C VAL A 43 -0.99 1.90 -19.18
N VAL A 44 -0.53 2.35 -18.01
CA VAL A 44 -0.90 3.65 -17.43
C VAL A 44 -0.38 4.83 -18.25
N GLU A 45 0.82 4.72 -18.82
CA GLU A 45 1.41 5.75 -19.70
C GLU A 45 0.65 5.83 -21.03
N GLU A 46 0.30 4.69 -21.64
CA GLU A 46 -0.60 4.64 -22.80
C GLU A 46 -1.98 5.25 -22.48
N ALA A 47 -2.57 4.95 -21.32
CA ALA A 47 -3.85 5.51 -20.91
C ALA A 47 -3.77 7.02 -20.59
N ALA A 48 -2.65 7.50 -20.04
CA ALA A 48 -2.41 8.92 -19.85
C ALA A 48 -2.26 9.66 -21.18
N ALA A 49 -1.52 9.10 -22.15
CA ALA A 49 -1.40 9.66 -23.49
C ALA A 49 -2.74 9.66 -24.26
N ALA A 50 -3.59 8.65 -24.05
CA ALA A 50 -4.94 8.60 -24.59
C ALA A 50 -5.92 9.59 -23.91
N ALA A 51 -5.55 10.12 -22.73
CA ALA A 51 -6.31 11.14 -22.01
C ALA A 51 -5.79 12.57 -22.26
N ASP A 52 -4.52 12.75 -22.62
CA ASP A 52 -3.94 14.05 -22.96
C ASP A 52 -4.31 14.50 -24.39
N VAL A 53 -5.60 14.75 -24.59
CA VAL A 53 -6.19 15.06 -25.89
C VAL A 53 -6.73 16.47 -25.90
N SER A 54 -6.15 17.33 -26.73
CA SER A 54 -6.56 18.74 -26.80
C SER A 54 -8.04 18.93 -27.12
N LYS A 55 -8.67 19.93 -26.50
CA LYS A 55 -10.09 20.29 -26.69
C LYS A 55 -10.46 20.43 -28.18
N LYS A 56 -9.53 20.92 -29.02
CA LYS A 56 -9.66 21.04 -30.48
C LYS A 56 -9.74 19.68 -31.20
N LYS A 57 -9.02 18.66 -30.72
CA LYS A 57 -9.05 17.29 -31.25
C LYS A 57 -10.31 16.54 -30.79
N VAL A 58 -10.80 16.79 -29.58
CA VAL A 58 -12.12 16.33 -29.10
C VAL A 58 -13.25 16.87 -29.98
N ALA A 59 -13.27 18.18 -30.27
CA ALA A 59 -14.27 18.80 -31.15
C ALA A 59 -14.18 18.30 -32.61
N ARG A 60 -12.97 18.23 -33.18
CA ARG A 60 -12.78 17.84 -34.59
C ARG A 60 -13.01 16.35 -34.87
N LYS A 61 -12.71 15.45 -33.93
CA LYS A 61 -12.71 13.99 -34.16
C LYS A 61 -13.27 13.20 -32.93
N PRO A 62 -14.45 13.55 -32.39
CA PRO A 62 -14.94 13.03 -31.11
C PRO A 62 -14.97 11.50 -31.05
N ARG A 63 -15.58 10.83 -32.06
CA ARG A 63 -15.66 9.37 -32.14
C ARG A 63 -14.29 8.67 -32.13
N LYS A 64 -13.25 9.28 -32.71
CA LYS A 64 -11.88 8.71 -32.70
C LYS A 64 -11.22 8.87 -31.33
N VAL A 65 -11.47 9.97 -30.64
CA VAL A 65 -10.99 10.21 -29.27
C VAL A 65 -11.69 9.27 -28.28
N GLU A 66 -13.02 9.15 -28.37
CA GLU A 66 -13.82 8.22 -27.59
C GLU A 66 -13.36 6.77 -27.74
N LYS A 67 -13.17 6.30 -28.99
CA LYS A 67 -12.65 4.94 -29.26
C LYS A 67 -11.24 4.72 -28.70
N ALA A 68 -10.36 5.73 -28.75
CA ALA A 68 -9.01 5.62 -28.19
C ALA A 68 -9.03 5.56 -26.66
N ALA A 69 -9.77 6.46 -26.00
CA ALA A 69 -9.88 6.51 -24.54
C ALA A 69 -10.56 5.25 -23.96
N THR A 70 -11.62 4.75 -24.61
CA THR A 70 -12.28 3.49 -24.21
C THR A 70 -11.40 2.25 -24.43
N ALA A 71 -10.64 2.19 -25.53
CA ALA A 71 -9.66 1.12 -25.75
C ALA A 71 -8.55 1.12 -24.68
N ALA A 72 -8.03 2.30 -24.33
CA ALA A 72 -7.03 2.45 -23.28
C ALA A 72 -7.57 2.08 -21.89
N LEU A 73 -8.81 2.46 -21.57
CA LEU A 73 -9.51 2.01 -20.37
C LEU A 73 -9.63 0.48 -20.32
N ALA A 74 -10.06 -0.16 -21.41
CA ALA A 74 -10.18 -1.61 -21.48
C ALA A 74 -8.82 -2.32 -21.34
N ALA A 75 -7.76 -1.77 -21.93
CA ALA A 75 -6.40 -2.27 -21.75
C ALA A 75 -5.94 -2.17 -20.28
N LEU A 76 -6.23 -1.05 -19.62
CA LEU A 76 -5.89 -0.80 -18.22
C LEU A 76 -6.65 -1.72 -17.26
N VAL A 77 -7.97 -1.91 -17.47
CA VAL A 77 -8.78 -2.89 -16.70
C VAL A 77 -8.28 -4.32 -16.90
N LYS A 78 -7.91 -4.69 -18.13
CA LYS A 78 -7.32 -6.01 -18.43
C LYS A 78 -5.93 -6.17 -17.78
N ALA A 79 -5.17 -5.10 -17.62
CA ALA A 79 -3.88 -5.11 -16.95
C ALA A 79 -4.02 -5.21 -15.42
N THR A 80 -4.93 -4.45 -14.79
CA THR A 80 -5.19 -4.55 -13.35
C THR A 80 -5.70 -5.94 -12.97
N GLY A 81 -6.70 -6.48 -13.70
CA GLY A 81 -7.22 -7.82 -13.45
C GLY A 81 -6.15 -8.93 -13.57
N LYS A 82 -5.21 -8.81 -14.52
CA LYS A 82 -4.05 -9.71 -14.63
C LYS A 82 -3.12 -9.62 -13.41
N VAL A 83 -2.93 -8.44 -12.85
CA VAL A 83 -2.11 -8.25 -11.64
C VAL A 83 -2.82 -8.78 -10.40
N GLU A 84 -4.11 -8.53 -10.25
CA GLU A 84 -4.92 -9.03 -9.15
C GLU A 84 -4.96 -10.56 -9.14
N ALA A 85 -5.17 -11.20 -10.29
CA ALA A 85 -5.11 -12.65 -10.43
C ALA A 85 -3.73 -13.23 -10.02
N ARG A 86 -2.63 -12.55 -10.40
CA ARG A 86 -1.27 -12.94 -10.00
C ARG A 86 -1.03 -12.79 -8.49
N LEU A 87 -1.53 -11.72 -7.88
CA LEU A 87 -1.44 -11.53 -6.43
C LEU A 87 -2.28 -12.55 -5.67
N ALA A 88 -3.49 -12.87 -6.15
CA ALA A 88 -4.34 -13.91 -5.58
C ALA A 88 -3.66 -15.29 -5.65
N ALA A 89 -3.12 -15.66 -6.82
CA ALA A 89 -2.38 -16.90 -7.00
C ALA A 89 -1.13 -16.96 -6.09
N ARG A 90 -0.36 -15.88 -5.97
CA ARG A 90 0.81 -15.81 -5.09
C ARG A 90 0.43 -15.99 -3.62
N ARG A 91 -0.61 -15.30 -3.13
CA ARG A 91 -1.13 -15.45 -1.76
C ARG A 91 -1.68 -16.84 -1.48
N ALA A 92 -2.31 -17.48 -2.47
CA ALA A 92 -2.78 -18.87 -2.34
C ALA A 92 -1.61 -19.86 -2.25
N ALA A 93 -0.58 -19.69 -3.08
CA ALA A 93 0.64 -20.51 -3.04
C ALA A 93 1.40 -20.35 -1.72
N GLU A 94 1.50 -19.11 -1.20
CA GLU A 94 2.12 -18.79 0.09
C GLU A 94 1.41 -19.50 1.25
N LYS A 95 0.08 -19.38 1.35
CA LYS A 95 -0.72 -20.12 2.35
C LYS A 95 -0.62 -21.64 2.21
N ALA A 96 -0.49 -22.15 0.98
CA ALA A 96 -0.31 -23.60 0.75
C ALA A 96 1.09 -24.08 1.17
N ALA A 97 2.14 -23.25 0.97
CA ALA A 97 3.48 -23.53 1.42
C ALA A 97 3.59 -23.50 2.95
N GLU A 98 2.98 -22.49 3.60
CA GLU A 98 2.91 -22.36 5.06
C GLU A 98 2.25 -23.59 5.71
N LYS A 99 1.09 -24.02 5.20
CA LYS A 99 0.42 -25.25 5.66
C LYS A 99 1.29 -26.50 5.50
N LYS A 100 2.00 -26.64 4.38
CA LYS A 100 2.93 -27.76 4.15
C LYS A 100 4.15 -27.71 5.08
N ALA A 101 4.65 -26.53 5.41
CA ALA A 101 5.73 -26.35 6.38
C ALA A 101 5.28 -26.72 7.80
N ALA A 102 4.11 -26.22 8.24
CA ALA A 102 3.53 -26.56 9.53
C ALA A 102 3.28 -28.07 9.68
N ALA A 103 2.68 -28.72 8.67
CA ALA A 103 2.46 -30.17 8.68
C ALA A 103 3.76 -30.97 8.82
N LYS A 104 4.83 -30.59 8.10
CA LYS A 104 6.16 -31.23 8.22
C LYS A 104 6.79 -31.04 9.60
N LEU A 105 6.58 -29.90 10.26
CA LEU A 105 7.07 -29.67 11.62
C LEU A 105 6.32 -30.54 12.64
N VAL A 106 4.99 -30.65 12.52
CA VAL A 106 4.16 -31.54 13.36
C VAL A 106 4.56 -33.01 13.17
N GLU A 107 4.73 -33.46 11.92
CA GLU A 107 5.18 -34.82 11.62
C GLU A 107 6.57 -35.11 12.21
N LYS A 108 7.52 -34.18 12.05
CA LYS A 108 8.88 -34.31 12.62
C LYS A 108 8.88 -34.31 14.15
N ALA A 109 8.00 -33.53 14.78
CA ALA A 109 7.81 -33.54 16.23
C ALA A 109 7.24 -34.89 16.71
N ARG A 110 6.21 -35.41 16.03
CA ARG A 110 5.61 -36.72 16.32
C ARG A 110 6.62 -37.86 16.21
N ARG A 111 7.36 -37.94 15.10
CA ARG A 111 8.43 -38.95 14.92
C ARG A 111 9.51 -38.87 16.01
N ARG A 112 9.81 -37.67 16.54
CA ARG A 112 10.75 -37.50 17.66
C ARG A 112 10.17 -37.93 19.01
N ALA A 113 8.86 -37.82 19.22
CA ALA A 113 8.19 -38.31 20.42
C ALA A 113 8.15 -39.85 20.43
N GLU A 114 7.66 -40.46 19.34
CA GLU A 114 7.57 -41.92 19.17
C GLU A 114 8.97 -42.58 19.31
N ALA A 115 10.03 -41.97 18.76
CA ALA A 115 11.41 -42.45 18.90
C ALA A 115 12.01 -42.28 20.31
N ARG A 116 11.40 -41.47 21.19
CA ARG A 116 11.81 -41.32 22.60
C ARG A 116 11.10 -42.34 23.50
N GLU A 117 9.87 -42.69 23.16
CA GLU A 117 9.04 -43.68 23.88
C GLU A 117 9.48 -45.12 23.57
N ALA A 118 9.98 -45.39 22.37
CA ALA A 118 10.50 -46.70 21.96
C ALA A 118 11.94 -47.03 22.45
N ARG A 119 12.54 -46.22 23.35
CA ARG A 119 13.81 -46.57 24.00
C ARG A 119 13.54 -47.47 25.22
N PRO A 120 14.06 -48.71 25.25
CA PRO A 120 13.86 -49.59 26.41
C PRO A 120 14.58 -49.04 27.64
N VAL A 121 13.95 -49.18 28.81
CA VAL A 121 14.49 -48.77 30.11
C VAL A 121 15.36 -49.91 30.66
N HIS A 122 16.60 -49.96 30.19
CA HIS A 122 17.78 -50.55 30.85
C HIS A 122 18.82 -49.43 30.92
N GLU A 123 19.59 -49.19 31.98
CA GLU A 123 19.64 -49.79 33.32
C GLU A 123 20.16 -48.69 34.30
N GLU A 124 20.50 -49.03 35.54
CA GLU A 124 20.82 -48.08 36.63
C GLU A 124 21.99 -47.11 36.35
N PRO A 125 22.01 -45.91 36.97
CA PRO A 125 23.15 -45.00 36.92
C PRO A 125 24.27 -45.41 37.90
N PRO A 126 25.51 -45.65 37.45
CA PRO A 126 26.65 -45.74 38.35
C PRO A 126 27.06 -44.34 38.83
N ALA A 127 27.27 -44.20 40.13
CA ALA A 127 27.77 -42.96 40.74
C ALA A 127 29.30 -42.85 40.66
N VAL A 128 29.78 -41.72 40.11
CA VAL A 128 31.15 -41.16 40.22
C VAL A 128 30.97 -39.67 39.94
N GLU A 129 31.11 -38.69 40.84
CA GLU A 129 32.12 -38.37 41.87
C GLU A 129 33.50 -37.92 41.33
N VAL A 130 33.94 -36.73 41.82
CA VAL A 130 35.22 -35.99 41.61
C VAL A 130 35.66 -35.72 40.16
N SER A 131 36.29 -34.60 39.76
CA SER A 131 37.06 -33.51 40.44
C SER A 131 37.01 -32.25 39.51
N SER A 132 37.02 -30.99 39.96
CA SER A 132 38.00 -30.21 40.75
C SER A 132 39.36 -29.95 40.08
N ALA A 133 39.70 -28.66 39.92
CA ALA A 133 41.01 -28.06 39.57
C ALA A 133 41.63 -28.35 38.17
N ALA A 134 42.48 -27.50 37.58
CA ALA A 134 42.76 -26.05 37.69
C ALA A 134 43.78 -25.64 36.58
N ALA A 135 44.07 -24.33 36.43
CA ALA A 135 45.17 -23.74 35.65
C ALA A 135 45.05 -23.83 34.10
N ALA A 136 45.57 -22.92 33.26
CA ALA A 136 46.19 -21.58 33.43
C ALA A 136 45.95 -20.83 32.08
N GLU A 137 45.55 -19.55 32.00
CA GLU A 137 46.26 -18.30 32.31
C GLU A 137 46.83 -17.61 31.03
N ALA A 138 46.69 -16.27 30.92
CA ALA A 138 47.31 -15.37 29.92
C ALA A 138 46.94 -15.62 28.42
N THR A 139 46.92 -14.69 27.47
CA THR A 139 47.07 -13.22 27.34
C THR A 139 46.44 -12.82 25.97
N ALA A 140 46.16 -11.56 25.57
CA ALA A 140 46.46 -10.23 26.13
C ALA A 140 45.36 -9.20 25.75
N ALA A 141 45.48 -7.97 26.29
CA ALA A 141 45.18 -6.69 25.62
C ALA A 141 46.56 -6.02 25.33
N PRO A 142 46.72 -4.97 24.49
CA PRO A 142 45.80 -3.87 24.14
C PRO A 142 45.42 -3.92 22.63
N GLU A 143 45.17 -2.88 21.81
CA GLU A 143 45.30 -1.40 21.94
C GLU A 143 44.38 -0.65 20.93
N VAL A 144 44.57 0.66 20.78
CA VAL A 144 43.89 1.59 19.86
C VAL A 144 44.97 2.30 19.01
N PRO A 145 44.75 2.57 17.72
CA PRO A 145 44.62 3.97 17.25
C PRO A 145 43.48 4.13 16.24
N GLU A 146 42.68 5.19 16.28
CA GLU A 146 42.93 6.55 15.77
C GLU A 146 43.05 6.69 14.23
N VAL A 147 42.37 7.76 13.78
CA VAL A 147 42.05 8.22 12.42
C VAL A 147 43.29 8.51 11.55
N PRO A 148 43.14 8.55 10.21
CA PRO A 148 43.18 9.89 9.58
C PRO A 148 42.20 10.10 8.41
N VAL A 149 42.22 11.35 7.92
CA VAL A 149 41.37 11.99 6.89
C VAL A 149 42.12 12.01 5.52
N GLU A 150 41.56 12.71 4.53
CA GLU A 150 42.14 13.12 3.22
C GLU A 150 42.23 12.07 2.07
N GLU A 151 42.24 12.43 0.77
CA GLU A 151 41.59 13.54 0.03
C GLU A 151 41.70 13.32 -1.51
N ALA A 152 40.55 13.38 -2.23
CA ALA A 152 40.38 13.81 -3.64
C ALA A 152 41.22 13.13 -4.77
N PRO A 153 41.31 13.71 -6.00
CA PRO A 153 40.33 13.53 -7.10
C PRO A 153 40.98 13.00 -8.41
N PRO A 154 40.32 12.99 -9.61
CA PRO A 154 40.26 14.20 -10.47
C PRO A 154 39.05 14.31 -11.43
N ALA A 155 38.95 15.48 -12.12
CA ALA A 155 38.40 15.70 -13.48
C ALA A 155 36.92 15.34 -13.80
N ASP A 156 36.09 16.08 -14.55
CA ASP A 156 36.18 17.32 -15.34
C ASP A 156 34.71 17.70 -15.74
N VAL A 157 34.27 18.88 -16.19
CA VAL A 157 34.82 20.23 -16.52
C VAL A 157 33.66 21.27 -16.49
N GLU A 158 33.97 22.58 -16.45
CA GLU A 158 33.36 23.73 -17.18
C GLU A 158 31.80 23.94 -17.20
N ASP A 159 31.21 25.14 -17.15
CA ASP A 159 31.69 26.55 -17.08
C ASP A 159 30.53 27.49 -16.63
N LEU A 160 30.83 28.79 -16.46
CA LEU A 160 29.96 29.98 -16.53
C LEU A 160 29.00 30.30 -15.37
N ALA A 161 29.40 31.33 -14.60
CA ALA A 161 28.82 32.69 -14.63
C ALA A 161 27.27 32.88 -14.60
N THR A 162 26.69 33.88 -13.92
CA THR A 162 27.18 34.88 -12.93
C THR A 162 25.96 35.69 -12.40
N ILE A 163 26.12 36.41 -11.29
CA ILE A 163 25.24 37.52 -10.77
C ILE A 163 23.77 37.16 -10.41
N GLY A 164 23.28 37.66 -9.26
CA GLY A 164 21.83 37.87 -9.12
C GLY A 164 21.15 37.89 -7.74
N ALA A 165 21.81 38.23 -6.63
CA ALA A 165 21.07 38.64 -5.43
C ALA A 165 20.41 40.02 -5.70
N PRO A 166 19.17 40.27 -5.22
CA PRO A 166 19.02 40.68 -3.83
C PRO A 166 17.79 40.09 -3.09
N ALA A 167 17.91 39.99 -1.76
CA ALA A 167 16.75 39.96 -0.87
C ALA A 167 16.16 41.38 -0.73
N PRO A 168 14.89 41.52 -0.31
CA PRO A 168 14.69 41.70 1.13
C PRO A 168 13.48 40.96 1.71
N ALA A 169 13.45 40.93 3.05
CA ALA A 169 12.45 40.27 3.86
C ALA A 169 11.05 40.91 3.81
N VAL A 170 10.01 40.09 4.03
CA VAL A 170 8.80 40.51 4.74
C VAL A 170 8.38 39.39 5.69
N ALA A 171 8.35 39.67 6.99
CA ALA A 171 7.71 38.78 7.96
C ALA A 171 6.19 38.84 7.80
N ASN A 172 5.49 37.71 7.94
CA ASN A 172 4.06 37.77 8.23
C ASN A 172 3.59 36.62 9.12
N GLU A 173 2.59 36.93 9.93
CA GLU A 173 2.26 36.32 11.20
C GLU A 173 1.25 35.17 11.05
N PRO A 174 1.29 34.11 11.90
CA PRO A 174 0.40 32.96 11.76
C PRO A 174 -1.04 33.25 12.24
N ALA A 175 -1.84 33.87 11.38
CA ALA A 175 -3.27 34.10 11.58
C ALA A 175 -4.12 32.78 11.53
N PRO A 176 -5.32 32.74 12.14
CA PRO A 176 -5.76 31.55 12.87
C PRO A 176 -6.45 30.46 12.04
N ARG A 177 -6.42 29.24 12.61
CA ARG A 177 -7.11 28.03 12.14
C ARG A 177 -8.62 28.29 11.95
N ARG A 178 -9.08 28.44 10.71
CA ARG A 178 -10.51 28.43 10.37
C ARG A 178 -11.14 27.11 10.84
N ARG A 179 -12.09 27.22 11.77
CA ARG A 179 -12.94 26.10 12.21
C ARG A 179 -13.76 25.59 11.02
N ALA A 180 -13.87 24.28 10.88
CA ALA A 180 -14.81 23.68 9.93
C ALA A 180 -16.26 24.01 10.34
N PRO A 181 -17.18 24.23 9.40
CA PRO A 181 -18.59 24.42 9.73
C PRO A 181 -19.16 23.14 10.33
N LYS A 182 -19.74 23.26 11.53
CA LYS A 182 -20.47 22.18 12.19
C LYS A 182 -21.80 22.02 11.45
N ALA A 183 -21.88 21.03 10.56
CA ALA A 183 -23.12 20.73 9.85
C ALA A 183 -24.23 20.40 10.86
N ALA A 184 -25.38 21.07 10.72
CA ALA A 184 -26.55 20.77 11.51
C ALA A 184 -27.07 19.38 11.13
N VAL A 185 -27.19 18.50 12.11
CA VAL A 185 -27.80 17.17 11.94
C VAL A 185 -29.31 17.35 12.06
N ALA A 186 -30.02 17.19 10.95
CA ALA A 186 -31.46 17.01 10.99
C ALA A 186 -31.79 15.66 11.66
N PRO A 187 -32.91 15.54 12.41
CA PRO A 187 -33.38 14.24 12.88
C PRO A 187 -33.68 13.35 11.66
N PHE A 188 -33.12 12.15 11.65
CA PHE A 188 -33.33 11.15 10.60
C PHE A 188 -34.29 10.08 11.12
N ASP A 189 -35.33 9.78 10.37
CA ASP A 189 -36.27 8.70 10.70
C ASP A 189 -35.55 7.35 10.74
N ALA A 190 -35.93 6.48 11.70
CA ALA A 190 -35.32 5.15 11.88
C ALA A 190 -35.43 4.25 10.63
N SER A 191 -36.39 4.55 9.74
CA SER A 191 -36.54 3.95 8.41
C SER A 191 -35.27 4.10 7.54
N ASP A 192 -34.62 5.27 7.57
CA ASP A 192 -33.43 5.53 6.77
C ASP A 192 -32.21 4.74 7.28
N LEU A 193 -32.06 4.61 8.60
CA LEU A 193 -30.98 3.82 9.22
C LEU A 193 -31.04 2.35 8.78
N SER A 194 -32.24 1.82 8.59
CA SER A 194 -32.48 0.44 8.16
C SER A 194 -32.01 0.18 6.72
N SER A 195 -31.95 1.21 5.87
CA SER A 195 -31.43 1.10 4.50
C SER A 195 -29.89 0.99 4.44
N LEU A 196 -29.19 1.59 5.41
CA LEU A 196 -27.72 1.71 5.42
C LEU A 196 -27.01 0.35 5.58
N THR A 197 -25.80 0.26 5.07
CA THR A 197 -24.93 -0.90 5.29
C THR A 197 -24.31 -0.87 6.69
N VAL A 198 -23.84 -2.03 7.17
CA VAL A 198 -23.14 -2.15 8.46
C VAL A 198 -21.89 -1.25 8.52
N ALA A 199 -21.22 -1.02 7.39
CA ALA A 199 -20.05 -0.14 7.33
C ALA A 199 -20.41 1.34 7.54
N GLU A 200 -21.52 1.79 6.97
CA GLU A 200 -22.04 3.16 7.10
C GLU A 200 -22.58 3.42 8.51
N LEU A 201 -23.34 2.48 9.08
CA LEU A 201 -23.79 2.56 10.48
C LEU A 201 -22.59 2.66 11.45
N ARG A 202 -21.53 1.85 11.26
CA ARG A 202 -20.28 1.96 12.04
C ARG A 202 -19.47 3.22 11.74
N ALA A 203 -19.69 3.90 10.62
CA ALA A 203 -19.11 5.22 10.35
C ALA A 203 -19.90 6.31 11.09
N LYS A 204 -21.24 6.22 11.11
CA LYS A 204 -22.11 7.14 11.85
C LYS A 204 -21.90 7.05 13.36
N ALA A 205 -21.83 5.84 13.92
CA ALA A 205 -21.49 5.61 15.33
C ALA A 205 -20.12 6.21 15.73
N ARG A 206 -19.14 6.22 14.83
CA ARG A 206 -17.85 6.92 15.05
C ARG A 206 -17.96 8.43 15.00
N ALA A 207 -18.79 8.98 14.09
CA ALA A 207 -19.03 10.42 14.02
C ALA A 207 -19.74 10.94 15.29
N GLU A 208 -20.62 10.14 15.87
CA GLU A 208 -21.31 10.39 17.15
C GLU A 208 -20.48 9.98 18.39
N GLN A 209 -19.22 9.56 18.20
CA GLN A 209 -18.29 9.18 19.28
C GLN A 209 -18.78 8.04 20.20
N ARG A 210 -19.75 7.24 19.75
CA ARG A 210 -20.20 6.03 20.45
C ARG A 210 -19.07 4.99 20.47
N THR A 211 -18.98 4.19 21.52
CA THR A 211 -18.00 3.10 21.65
C THR A 211 -18.71 1.73 21.57
N GLY A 212 -17.96 0.62 21.56
CA GLY A 212 -18.53 -0.74 21.56
C GLY A 212 -19.18 -1.25 20.25
N TYR A 213 -19.60 -0.35 19.34
CA TYR A 213 -20.32 -0.63 18.09
C TYR A 213 -19.67 -1.69 17.16
N SER A 214 -18.36 -1.95 17.29
CA SER A 214 -17.65 -2.92 16.44
C SER A 214 -18.14 -4.37 16.60
N ARG A 215 -18.70 -4.72 17.75
CA ARG A 215 -19.25 -6.07 18.03
C ARG A 215 -20.74 -6.19 17.74
N LEU A 216 -21.42 -5.09 17.45
CA LEU A 216 -22.87 -5.06 17.24
C LEU A 216 -23.25 -5.55 15.83
N THR A 217 -24.41 -6.21 15.78
CA THR A 217 -25.11 -6.62 14.54
C THR A 217 -25.80 -5.43 13.88
N LYS A 218 -26.33 -5.59 12.64
CA LYS A 218 -27.00 -4.49 11.93
C LYS A 218 -28.18 -3.92 12.73
N ALA A 219 -29.03 -4.77 13.32
CA ALA A 219 -30.19 -4.33 14.10
C ALA A 219 -29.77 -3.53 15.33
N GLN A 220 -28.83 -4.05 16.13
CA GLN A 220 -28.28 -3.37 17.31
C GLN A 220 -27.55 -2.06 16.96
N LEU A 221 -26.98 -1.95 15.76
CA LEU A 221 -26.40 -0.70 15.26
C LEU A 221 -27.46 0.34 14.86
N VAL A 222 -28.63 -0.09 14.40
CA VAL A 222 -29.76 0.81 14.14
C VAL A 222 -30.35 1.29 15.46
N GLU A 223 -30.60 0.39 16.40
CA GLU A 223 -31.11 0.68 17.75
C GLU A 223 -30.19 1.61 18.57
N LEU A 224 -28.87 1.53 18.39
CA LEU A 224 -27.90 2.43 19.02
C LEU A 224 -27.88 3.85 18.41
N LEU A 225 -28.41 4.01 17.18
CA LEU A 225 -28.37 5.24 16.38
C LEU A 225 -29.75 5.87 16.12
N SER A 226 -30.82 5.25 16.62
CA SER A 226 -32.21 5.75 16.60
C SER A 226 -32.51 6.62 17.81
#